data_AF-A0A847AVN7-F1
#
_entry.id   AF-A0A847AVN7-F1
#
_cell.length_a   1.000
_cell.length_b   1.000
_cell.length_c   1.000
_cell.angle_alpha   90.00
_cell.angle_beta   90.00
_cell.angle_gamma   90.00
#
_symmetry.space_group_name_H-M   'P 1'
#
loop_
_entity.id
_entity.type
_entity.pdbx_description
1 polymer ?
#
loop_
_entity_poly.entity_id
_entity_poly.type
_entity_poly.pdbx_seq_one_letter_code
_entity_poly.pdbx_strand_id
1 'polypeptide(L)' 'TPIIWDENKETYRYITPREAANLQSFKKDFIFLDNDSQTYKQLGNAVNVEIVEMLAKKLINFAYDDWNKGVHDEKKD' A
#
# COMPACT_ATOMS: atom_id res chain seq x y z
N THR A 1 -11.62 10.38 -9.98
CA THR A 1 -10.69 10.99 -9.00
C THR A 1 -11.46 11.92 -8.09
N PRO A 2 -11.24 11.90 -6.76
CA PRO A 2 -11.92 12.79 -5.81
C PRO A 2 -11.67 14.28 -6.08
N ILE A 3 -12.62 15.13 -5.67
CA ILE A 3 -12.53 16.60 -5.72
C ILE A 3 -12.41 17.11 -4.28
N ILE A 4 -11.48 18.06 -4.05
CA ILE A 4 -11.24 18.69 -2.76
C ILE A 4 -11.28 20.22 -2.90
N TRP A 5 -11.58 20.92 -1.80
CA TRP A 5 -11.43 22.38 -1.72
C TRP A 5 -9.96 22.72 -1.46
N ASP A 6 -9.36 23.59 -2.29
CA ASP A 6 -8.00 24.10 -2.08
C ASP A 6 -8.08 25.51 -1.50
N GLU A 7 -7.69 25.66 -0.24
CA GLU A 7 -7.72 26.94 0.47
C GLU A 7 -6.79 27.98 -0.18
N ASN A 8 -5.67 27.56 -0.77
CA ASN A 8 -4.72 28.49 -1.38
C ASN A 8 -5.21 29.04 -2.73
N LYS A 9 -6.06 28.28 -3.42
CA LYS A 9 -6.62 28.65 -4.73
C LYS A 9 -8.07 29.12 -4.64
N GLU A 10 -8.68 29.05 -3.45
CA GLU A 10 -10.08 29.35 -3.19
C GLU A 10 -11.04 28.69 -4.21
N THR A 11 -10.73 27.44 -4.57
CA THR A 11 -11.50 26.71 -5.60
C THR A 11 -11.46 25.20 -5.40
N TYR A 12 -12.42 24.50 -6.02
CA TYR A 12 -12.44 23.05 -6.06
C TYR A 12 -11.48 22.51 -7.12
N ARG A 13 -10.68 21.50 -6.77
CA ARG A 13 -9.78 20.81 -7.70
C ARG A 13 -9.76 19.30 -7.48
N TYR A 14 -9.28 18.56 -8.47
CA TYR A 14 -8.91 17.16 -8.26
C TYR A 14 -7.65 17.04 -7.39
N ILE A 15 -7.56 15.95 -6.64
CA ILE A 15 -6.30 15.55 -6.00
C ILE A 15 -5.27 15.21 -7.08
N THR A 16 -4.00 15.53 -6.83
CA THR A 16 -2.86 15.21 -7.68
C THR A 16 -2.54 13.71 -7.63
N PRO A 17 -1.77 13.16 -8.60
CA PRO A 17 -1.35 11.77 -8.54
C PRO A 17 -0.55 11.45 -7.29
N ARG A 18 0.24 12.43 -6.78
CA ARG A 18 0.99 12.27 -5.54
C ARG A 18 0.11 12.22 -4.31
N GLU A 19 -0.91 13.08 -4.21
CA GLU A 19 -1.87 13.02 -3.11
C GLU A 19 -2.61 11.67 -3.10
N ALA A 20 -3.05 11.19 -4.28
CA ALA A 20 -3.67 9.88 -4.41
C ALA A 20 -2.74 8.72 -3.98
N ALA A 21 -1.45 8.79 -4.31
CA ALA A 21 -0.48 7.78 -3.92
C ALA A 21 -0.14 7.82 -2.42
N ASN A 22 -0.11 9.01 -1.82
CA ASN A 22 0.06 9.15 -0.38
C ASN A 22 -1.13 8.52 0.37
N LEU A 23 -2.37 8.65 -0.13
CA LEU A 23 -3.53 7.95 0.43
C LEU A 23 -3.40 6.42 0.36
N GLN A 24 -2.62 5.91 -0.61
CA GLN A 24 -2.32 4.48 -0.76
C GLN A 24 -1.00 4.07 -0.07
N SER A 25 -0.43 4.94 0.77
CA SER A 25 0.83 4.72 1.50
C SER A 25 2.05 4.45 0.61
N PHE A 26 2.04 4.90 -0.65
CA PHE A 26 3.22 4.82 -1.52
C PHE A 26 4.30 5.79 -1.04
N LYS A 27 5.56 5.34 -1.12
CA LYS A 27 6.72 6.16 -0.78
C LYS A 27 6.79 7.45 -1.61
N LYS A 28 7.45 8.47 -1.06
CA LYS A 28 7.55 9.81 -1.68
C LYS A 28 8.36 9.80 -2.97
N ASP A 29 9.32 8.88 -3.08
CA ASP A 29 10.21 8.67 -4.22
C ASP A 29 9.61 7.73 -5.29
N PHE A 30 8.34 7.33 -5.16
CA PHE A 30 7.69 6.49 -6.16
C PHE A 30 7.46 7.27 -7.46
N ILE A 31 7.98 6.71 -8.56
CA ILE A 31 7.92 7.29 -9.91
C ILE A 31 6.61 6.88 -10.58
N PHE A 32 5.89 7.86 -11.11
CA PHE A 32 4.64 7.64 -11.86
C PHE A 32 4.89 7.54 -13.36
N LEU A 33 3.89 7.03 -14.07
CA LEU A 33 3.84 7.12 -15.54
C LEU A 33 3.56 8.57 -15.97
N ASP A 34 3.95 8.90 -17.20
CA ASP A 34 3.69 10.23 -17.78
C ASP A 34 2.19 10.53 -18.01
N ASN A 35 1.32 9.52 -17.89
CA ASN A 35 -0.11 9.64 -18.09
C ASN A 35 -0.88 9.58 -16.76
N ASP A 36 -1.30 10.75 -16.30
CA ASP A 36 -2.09 10.93 -15.07
C ASP A 36 -3.36 10.06 -15.03
N SER A 37 -4.08 9.91 -16.14
CA SER A 37 -5.32 9.11 -16.17
C SER A 37 -5.05 7.64 -15.86
N GLN A 38 -3.97 7.09 -16.42
CA GLN A 38 -3.54 5.72 -16.11
C GLN A 38 -3.05 5.61 -14.68
N THR A 39 -2.28 6.61 -14.19
CA THR A 39 -1.81 6.64 -12.81
C THR A 39 -2.96 6.67 -11.82
N TYR A 40 -3.98 7.50 -12.00
CA TYR A 40 -5.15 7.50 -11.12
C TYR A 40 -5.88 6.15 -11.14
N LYS A 41 -5.98 5.48 -12.30
CA LYS A 41 -6.60 4.16 -12.39
C LYS A 41 -5.79 3.11 -11.62
N GLN A 42 -4.47 3.12 -11.74
CA GLN A 42 -3.59 2.20 -11.01
C GLN A 42 -3.66 2.44 -9.50
N LEU A 43 -3.59 3.70 -9.07
CA LEU A 43 -3.67 4.06 -7.65
C LEU A 43 -5.06 3.77 -7.06
N GLY A 44 -6.13 3.98 -7.81
CA GLY A 44 -7.49 3.66 -7.38
C GLY A 44 -7.75 2.16 -7.24
N ASN A 45 -7.09 1.34 -8.06
CA ASN A 45 -7.20 -0.12 -8.02
C ASN A 45 -6.18 -0.79 -7.10
N ALA A 46 -5.17 -0.04 -6.64
CA ALA A 46 -4.14 -0.58 -5.75
C ALA A 46 -4.71 -0.86 -4.36
N VAL A 47 -4.20 -1.92 -3.73
CA VAL A 47 -4.36 -2.13 -2.29
C VAL A 47 -3.33 -1.25 -1.58
N ASN A 48 -3.73 -0.63 -0.46
CA ASN A 48 -2.85 0.21 0.33
C ASN A 48 -1.58 -0.56 0.75
N VAL A 49 -0.41 0.05 0.51
CA VAL A 49 0.90 -0.59 0.67
C VAL A 49 1.16 -1.02 2.11
N GLU A 50 0.74 -0.23 3.09
CA GLU A 50 0.95 -0.51 4.51
C GLU A 50 0.14 -1.74 4.95
N ILE A 51 -1.09 -1.89 4.45
CA ILE A 51 -1.93 -3.06 4.74
C ILE A 51 -1.27 -4.34 4.20
N VAL A 52 -0.71 -4.29 2.99
CA VAL A 52 0.01 -5.42 2.40
C VAL A 52 1.24 -5.77 3.24
N GLU A 53 2.00 -4.78 3.70
CA GLU A 53 3.15 -5.00 4.56
C GLU A 53 2.77 -5.67 5.89
N MET A 54 1.70 -5.19 6.54
CA MET A 54 1.18 -5.77 7.78
C MET A 54 0.74 -7.22 7.59
N LEU A 55 0.02 -7.51 6.51
CA LEU A 55 -0.44 -8.86 6.19
C LEU A 55 0.75 -9.80 5.93
N ALA A 56 1.72 -9.35 5.13
CA ALA A 56 2.91 -10.12 4.81
C ALA A 56 3.70 -10.49 6.07
N LYS A 57 3.93 -9.53 6.99
CA LYS A 57 4.61 -9.80 8.27
C LYS A 57 3.88 -10.87 9.09
N LYS A 58 2.54 -10.81 9.17
CA LYS A 58 1.75 -11.82 9.89
C LYS A 58 1.84 -13.20 9.26
N LEU A 59 1.76 -13.29 7.92
CA LEU A 59 1.87 -14.56 7.20
C LEU A 59 3.25 -15.18 7.38
N ILE A 60 4.31 -14.38 7.31
CA ILE A 60 5.69 -14.83 7.52
C ILE A 60 5.87 -15.35 8.95
N ASN A 61 5.42 -14.60 9.96
CA ASN A 61 5.51 -15.04 11.35
C ASN A 61 4.73 -16.35 11.58
N PHE A 62 3.53 -16.45 11.02
CA PHE A 62 2.72 -17.67 11.09
C PHE A 62 3.45 -18.87 10.47
N ALA A 63 4.07 -18.69 9.30
CA ALA A 63 4.85 -19.74 8.64
C ALA A 63 6.09 -20.15 9.45
N TYR A 64 6.78 -19.19 10.08
CA TYR A 64 7.92 -19.49 10.97
C TYR A 64 7.48 -20.24 12.23
N ASP A 65 6.38 -19.84 12.85
CA ASP A 65 5.86 -20.50 14.05
C ASP A 65 5.48 -21.96 13.77
N ASP A 66 4.84 -22.23 12.63
CA ASP A 66 4.49 -23.60 12.24
C ASP A 66 5.73 -24.44 11.89
N TRP A 67 6.72 -23.86 11.20
CA TRP A 67 8.00 -24.54 10.96
C TRP A 67 8.70 -24.93 12.27
N ASN A 68 8.74 -24.03 13.24
CA ASN A 68 9.41 -24.29 14.53
C ASN A 68 8.68 -25.34 15.37
N LYS A 69 7.35 -25.44 15.28
CA LYS A 69 6.58 -26.51 15.96
C LYS A 69 6.92 -27.89 15.39
N GLY A 70 7.01 -28.04 14.07
CA GLY A 70 7.37 -29.31 13.43
C GLY A 70 8.76 -29.80 13.81
N VAL A 71 9.75 -28.90 13.92
CA VAL A 71 11.12 -29.23 14.33
C VAL A 71 11.21 -29.70 15.80
N HIS A 72 10.31 -29.23 16.67
CA HIS A 72 10.28 -29.65 18.08
C HIS A 72 9.60 -31.01 18.30
N ASP A 73 8.70 -31.42 17.40
CA ASP A 73 8.07 -32.74 17.46
C ASP A 73 8.97 -33.85 16.86
N GLU A 74 9.82 -33.55 15.87
CA GLU A 74 10.81 -34.52 15.32
C GLU A 74 11.96 -34.86 16.27
N LYS A 75 12.22 -34.05 17.32
CA LYS A 75 13.33 -34.26 18.27
C LYS A 75 12.93 -35.06 19.52
N LYS A 76 11.74 -35.65 19.54
CA LYS A 76 11.25 -36.47 20.66
C LYS A 76 11.41 -37.98 20.47
N ASP A 77 11.97 -38.41 19.34
CA ASP A 77 12.32 -39.82 19.08
C ASP A 77 13.82 -40.08 19.26
#